data_AF-R6HLI8-F1
#
_entry.id   AF-R6HLI8-F1
#
_cell.length_a   1.000
_cell.length_b   1.000
_cell.length_c   1.000
_cell.angle_alpha   90.00
_cell.angle_beta   90.00
_cell.angle_gamma   90.00
#
_symmetry.space_group_name_H-M   'P 1'
#
loop_
_entity.id
_entity.type
_entity.pdbx_description
1 polymer ?
#
loop_
_entity_poly.entity_id
_entity_poly.type
_entity_poly.pdbx_seq_one_letter_code
_entity_poly.pdbx_strand_id
1 'polypeptide(L)'
;MAMAAAHTMGIAINPVTAGILCVLAAVSACGASGVAGGSLLLIPLCCSLFGISNDIAMQVVGVGFVIGVIQDSVETALNSLSDALFTATADYKERREAGVPFQVGKDADEWKPSIAE
;
A
#
# COMPACT_ATOMS: atom_id res chain seq x y z
N MET A 1 1.52 3.78 9.36
CA MET A 1 2.10 3.79 10.72
C MET A 1 2.08 5.15 11.43
N ALA A 2 2.44 6.27 10.79
CA ALA A 2 2.43 7.58 11.47
C ALA A 2 1.08 7.99 12.09
N MET A 3 -0.04 7.71 11.40
CA MET A 3 -1.39 7.95 11.94
C MET A 3 -1.68 7.06 13.16
N ALA A 4 -1.21 5.81 13.16
CA ALA A 4 -1.34 4.93 14.33
C ALA A 4 -0.48 5.44 15.50
N ALA A 5 0.73 5.94 15.24
CA ALA A 5 1.57 6.56 16.26
C ALA A 5 0.92 7.81 16.86
N ALA A 6 0.34 8.68 16.03
CA ALA A 6 -0.40 9.85 16.49
C ALA A 6 -1.57 9.46 17.41
N HIS A 7 -2.34 8.44 17.02
CA HIS A 7 -3.44 7.91 17.83
C HIS A 7 -2.95 7.35 19.17
N THR A 8 -1.87 6.55 19.18
CA THR A 8 -1.29 5.99 20.41
C THR A 8 -0.80 7.07 21.37
N MET A 9 -0.29 8.19 20.84
CA MET A 9 0.17 9.34 21.62
C MET A 9 -0.95 10.28 22.09
N GLY A 10 -2.22 9.97 21.78
CA GLY A 10 -3.37 10.81 22.13
C GLY A 10 -3.47 12.10 21.31
N ILE A 11 -2.77 12.18 20.18
CA ILE A 11 -2.82 13.34 19.28
C ILE A 11 -4.12 13.25 18.47
N ALA A 12 -4.95 14.29 18.57
CA ALA A 12 -6.18 14.36 17.80
C ALA A 12 -5.88 14.43 16.29
N ILE A 13 -6.34 13.41 15.56
CA ILE A 13 -6.16 13.34 14.10
C ILE A 13 -7.31 14.10 13.45
N ASN A 14 -7.02 15.30 12.94
CA ASN A 14 -7.99 16.04 12.14
C ASN A 14 -8.14 15.37 10.76
N PRO A 15 -9.37 15.19 10.23
CA PRO A 15 -9.61 14.61 8.92
C PRO A 15 -8.86 15.30 7.76
N VAL A 16 -8.69 16.62 7.83
CA VAL A 16 -7.93 17.40 6.84
C VAL A 16 -6.45 17.01 6.87
N THR A 17 -5.84 16.97 8.04
CA THR A 17 -4.44 16.55 8.22
C THR A 17 -4.24 15.09 7.79
N ALA A 18 -5.22 14.22 8.07
CA ALA A 18 -5.21 12.85 7.59
C ALA A 18 -5.26 12.76 6.05
N GLY A 19 -6.07 13.59 5.39
CA GLY A 19 -6.10 13.69 3.94
C GLY A 19 -4.77 14.17 3.36
N ILE A 20 -4.16 15.20 3.95
CA ILE A 20 -2.83 15.71 3.57
C ILE A 20 -1.79 14.59 3.71
N LEU A 21 -1.82 13.85 4.82
CA LEU A 21 -0.92 12.73 5.05
C LEU A 21 -1.05 11.68 3.93
N CYS A 22 -2.26 11.31 3.52
CA CYS A 22 -2.47 10.33 2.45
C CYS A 22 -1.87 10.79 1.13
N VAL A 23 -2.10 12.05 0.74
CA VAL A 23 -1.54 12.62 -0.49
C VAL A 23 -0.01 12.67 -0.41
N LEU A 24 0.54 13.17 0.71
CA LEU A 24 1.97 13.25 0.93
C LEU A 24 2.61 11.86 0.86
N ALA A 25 2.02 10.86 1.52
CA ALA A 25 2.51 9.49 1.55
C ALA A 25 2.49 8.87 0.15
N ALA A 26 1.41 9.06 -0.63
CA ALA A 26 1.31 8.54 -1.98
C ALA A 26 2.39 9.13 -2.91
N VAL A 27 2.56 10.46 -2.91
CA VAL A 27 3.59 11.13 -3.72
C VAL A 27 5.00 10.71 -3.28
N SER A 28 5.22 10.61 -1.97
CA SER A 28 6.53 10.22 -1.44
C SER A 28 6.86 8.76 -1.71
N ALA A 29 5.86 7.87 -1.73
CA ALA A 29 6.04 6.47 -2.10
C ALA A 29 6.50 6.33 -3.56
N CYS A 30 5.93 7.12 -4.48
CA CYS A 30 6.42 7.18 -5.87
C CYS A 30 7.90 7.58 -5.94
N GLY A 31 8.34 8.53 -5.10
CA GLY A 31 9.74 8.96 -5.02
C GLY A 31 10.68 7.96 -4.33
N ALA A 32 10.16 7.12 -3.44
CA ALA A 32 10.93 6.13 -2.70
C ALA A 32 11.10 4.78 -3.44
N SER A 33 10.44 4.62 -4.60
CA SER A 33 10.27 3.37 -5.39
C SER A 33 11.55 2.70 -5.92
N GLY A 34 12.75 3.11 -5.49
CA GLY A 34 14.02 2.47 -5.86
C GLY A 34 14.99 2.27 -4.69
N VAL A 35 14.56 2.56 -3.46
CA VAL A 35 15.40 2.48 -2.26
C VAL A 35 14.95 1.29 -1.42
N ALA A 36 15.87 0.40 -1.07
CA ALA A 36 15.59 -0.70 -0.15
C ALA A 36 15.06 -0.15 1.18
N GLY A 37 13.84 -0.54 1.58
CA GLY A 37 13.18 0.01 2.77
C GLY A 37 12.69 1.45 2.63
N GLY A 38 12.41 1.92 1.40
CA GLY A 38 11.93 3.28 1.14
C GLY A 38 10.70 3.68 1.96
N SER A 39 9.78 2.74 2.23
CA SER A 39 8.61 2.97 3.09
C SER A 39 8.97 3.23 4.56
N LEU A 40 10.09 2.70 5.06
CA LEU A 40 10.58 2.97 6.43
C LEU A 40 11.15 4.38 6.56
N LEU A 41 11.75 4.93 5.50
CA LEU A 41 12.26 6.31 5.46
C LEU A 41 11.13 7.36 5.42
N LEU A 42 9.92 6.98 5.01
CA LEU A 42 8.76 7.87 5.00
C LEU A 42 8.10 8.02 6.38
N ILE A 43 8.40 7.13 7.33
CA ILE A 43 7.80 7.17 8.66
C ILE A 43 8.18 8.46 9.41
N PRO A 44 9.47 8.87 9.50
CA PRO A 44 9.83 10.10 10.21
C PRO A 44 9.25 11.37 9.60
N LEU A 45 9.20 11.44 8.26
CA LEU A 45 8.56 12.54 7.53
C LEU A 45 7.08 12.66 7.92
N CYS A 46 6.36 11.53 7.86
CA CYS A 46 4.94 11.47 8.18
C CYS A 46 4.65 11.75 9.66
N CYS A 47 5.50 11.27 10.57
CA CYS A 47 5.41 11.54 12.01
C CYS A 47 5.61 13.03 12.32
N SER A 48 6.51 13.69 11.61
CA SER A 48 6.78 15.13 11.76
C SER A 48 5.54 15.99 11.45
N LEU A 49 4.68 15.55 10.53
CA LEU A 49 3.41 16.24 10.21
C LEU A 49 2.44 16.30 11.40
N PHE A 50 2.54 15.34 12.32
CA PHE A 50 1.76 15.30 13.56
C PHE A 50 2.50 15.90 14.76
N GLY A 51 3.68 16.50 14.55
CA GLY A 51 4.50 17.03 15.64
C GLY A 51 5.15 15.95 16.52
N ILE A 52 5.25 14.71 16.03
CA ILE A 52 5.91 13.62 16.75
C ILE A 52 7.43 13.79 16.61
N SER A 53 8.15 13.70 17.73
CA SER A 53 9.61 13.84 17.74
C SER A 53 10.29 12.71 16.96
N ASN A 54 11.48 13.01 16.43
CA ASN A 54 12.25 12.02 15.67
C ASN A 54 12.62 10.79 16.52
N ASP A 55 12.86 10.95 17.82
CA ASP A 55 13.16 9.84 18.72
C ASP A 55 12.01 8.81 18.77
N ILE A 56 10.77 9.29 18.87
CA ILE A 56 9.58 8.44 18.82
C ILE A 56 9.38 7.90 17.40
N ALA A 57 9.59 8.72 16.38
CA ALA A 57 9.46 8.28 14.99
C ALA A 57 10.41 7.11 14.66
N MET A 58 11.64 7.15 15.18
CA MET A 58 12.60 6.05 15.04
C MET A 58 12.18 4.78 15.80
N GLN A 59 11.47 4.91 16.93
CA GLN A 59 10.84 3.74 17.58
C GLN A 59 9.75 3.14 16.69
N VAL A 60 8.93 3.98 16.04
CA VAL A 60 7.90 3.53 15.10
C VAL A 60 8.52 2.83 13.88
N VAL A 61 9.65 3.33 13.37
CA VAL A 61 10.45 2.64 12.33
C VAL A 61 10.86 1.25 12.82
N GLY A 62 11.35 1.14 14.06
CA GLY A 62 11.69 -0.14 14.69
C GLY A 62 10.51 -1.10 14.75
N VAL A 63 9.32 -0.62 15.13
CA VAL A 63 8.08 -1.44 15.09
C VAL A 63 7.81 -1.91 13.66
N GLY A 64 7.91 -1.02 12.67
CA GLY A 64 7.75 -1.34 11.26
C GLY A 64 8.71 -2.41 10.76
N PHE A 65 9.95 -2.40 11.26
CA PHE A 65 10.92 -3.44 10.94
C PHE A 65 10.52 -4.79 11.55
N VAL A 66 10.04 -4.81 12.80
CA VAL A 66 9.62 -6.04 13.48
C VAL A 66 8.42 -6.69 12.80
N ILE A 67 7.40 -5.91 12.42
CA ILE A 67 6.22 -6.42 11.71
C ILE A 67 6.40 -6.47 10.18
N GLY A 68 7.59 -6.09 9.70
CA GLY A 68 7.86 -5.79 8.30
C GLY A 68 7.59 -6.96 7.37
N VAL A 69 7.87 -8.20 7.80
CA VAL A 69 7.60 -9.40 6.99
C VAL A 69 6.12 -9.52 6.63
N ILE A 70 5.22 -9.31 7.60
CA ILE A 70 3.77 -9.40 7.38
C ILE A 70 3.30 -8.18 6.58
N GLN A 71 3.75 -6.98 6.96
CA GLN A 71 3.35 -5.75 6.29
C GLN A 71 3.77 -5.74 4.82
N ASP A 72 5.02 -6.05 4.53
CA ASP A 72 5.59 -6.03 3.18
C ASP A 72 4.97 -7.12 2.29
N SER A 73 4.68 -8.30 2.85
CA SER A 73 3.97 -9.35 2.11
C SER A 73 2.56 -8.91 1.69
N VAL A 74 1.83 -8.28 2.60
CA VAL A 74 0.47 -7.78 2.32
C VAL A 74 0.50 -6.57 1.39
N GLU A 75 1.44 -5.64 1.59
CA GLU A 75 1.65 -4.48 0.72
C GLU A 75 2.01 -4.92 -0.70
N THR A 76 2.94 -5.87 -0.83
CA THR A 76 3.33 -6.45 -2.13
C THR A 76 2.16 -7.18 -2.79
N ALA A 77 1.39 -7.98 -2.04
CA ALA A 77 0.23 -8.68 -2.57
C ALA A 77 -0.85 -7.72 -3.09
N LEU A 78 -1.15 -6.64 -2.34
CA LEU A 78 -2.11 -5.62 -2.76
C LEU A 78 -1.65 -4.84 -3.99
N ASN A 79 -0.36 -4.46 -4.03
CA ASN A 79 0.22 -3.75 -5.16
C ASN A 79 0.16 -4.62 -6.43
N SER A 80 0.61 -5.87 -6.35
CA SER A 80 0.58 -6.82 -7.47
C SER A 80 -0.84 -7.20 -7.92
N LEU A 81 -1.80 -7.32 -6.99
CA LEU A 81 -3.21 -7.54 -7.32
C LEU A 81 -3.78 -6.39 -8.16
N SER A 82 -3.45 -5.15 -7.82
CA SER A 82 -3.89 -3.98 -8.56
C SER A 82 -3.33 -3.99 -9.98
N ASP A 83 -2.05 -4.30 -10.13
CA ASP A 83 -1.39 -4.43 -11.44
C ASP A 83 -2.07 -5.50 -12.31
N ALA A 84 -2.38 -6.66 -11.73
CA ALA A 84 -3.09 -7.73 -12.43
C ALA A 84 -4.50 -7.31 -12.86
N LEU A 85 -5.27 -6.67 -11.98
CA LEU A 85 -6.62 -6.20 -12.27
C LEU A 85 -6.63 -5.11 -13.37
N PHE A 86 -5.73 -4.15 -13.30
CA PHE A 86 -5.64 -3.09 -14.30
C PHE A 86 -5.18 -3.62 -15.66
N THR A 87 -4.24 -4.58 -15.67
CA THR A 87 -3.80 -5.26 -16.89
C THR A 87 -4.95 -6.01 -17.56
N ALA A 88 -5.70 -6.81 -16.79
CA ALA A 88 -6.87 -7.52 -17.32
C ALA A 88 -7.95 -6.57 -17.84
N THR A 89 -8.18 -5.45 -17.11
CA THR A 89 -9.14 -4.42 -17.53
C THR A 89 -8.72 -3.75 -18.84
N ALA A 90 -7.42 -3.51 -19.04
CA ALA A 90 -6.88 -2.97 -20.28
C ALA A 90 -7.03 -3.95 -21.45
N ASP A 91 -6.73 -5.24 -21.24
CA ASP A 91 -6.91 -6.29 -22.26
C ASP A 91 -8.38 -6.40 -22.71
N TYR A 92 -9.32 -6.44 -21.76
CA TYR A 92 -10.75 -6.50 -22.07
C TYR A 92 -11.24 -5.28 -22.85
N LYS A 93 -10.70 -4.09 -22.54
CA LYS A 93 -11.01 -2.88 -23.31
C LYS A 93 -10.53 -3.01 -24.76
N GLU A 94 -9.31 -3.50 -24.97
CA GLU A 94 -8.72 -3.67 -26.30
C GLU A 94 -9.48 -4.72 -27.12
N ARG A 95 -9.80 -5.88 -26.53
CA ARG A 95 -10.60 -6.93 -27.19
C ARG A 95 -11.99 -6.44 -27.57
N ARG A 96 -12.62 -5.62 -26.73
CA ARG A 96 -13.90 -4.96 -27.03
C ARG A 96 -13.79 -4.02 -28.24
N GLU A 97 -12.74 -3.20 -28.29
CA GLU A 97 -12.51 -2.26 -29.40
C GLU A 97 -12.18 -2.98 -30.73
N ALA A 98 -11.46 -4.10 -30.66
CA ALA A 98 -11.14 -4.95 -31.80
C ALA A 98 -12.31 -5.85 -32.26
N GLY A 99 -13.44 -5.87 -31.54
CA GLY A 99 -14.58 -6.75 -31.81
C GLY A 99 -14.28 -8.24 -31.55
N VAL A 100 -13.22 -8.54 -30.80
CA VAL A 100 -12.85 -9.90 -30.41
C VAL A 100 -13.76 -10.33 -29.25
N PRO A 101 -14.43 -11.50 -29.34
CA PRO A 101 -15.26 -11.99 -28.25
C PRO A 101 -14.40 -12.31 -27.02
N PHE A 102 -14.88 -11.90 -25.85
CA PHE A 102 -14.26 -12.18 -24.55
C PHE A 102 -15.35 -12.36 -23.48
N GLN A 103 -15.05 -13.10 -22.41
CA GLN A 103 -15.93 -13.26 -21.25
C GLN A 103 -15.19 -12.82 -19.99
N VAL A 104 -15.64 -11.70 -19.40
CA VAL A 104 -15.09 -11.18 -18.16
C VAL A 104 -15.20 -12.24 -17.05
N GLY A 105 -14.08 -12.56 -16.40
CA GLY A 105 -14.04 -13.46 -15.25
C GLY A 105 -14.07 -14.96 -15.56
N LYS A 106 -14.19 -15.37 -16.84
CA LYS A 106 -14.08 -16.79 -17.26
C LYS A 106 -12.75 -17.15 -17.90
N ASP A 107 -11.93 -16.14 -18.23
CA ASP A 107 -10.56 -16.31 -18.71
C ASP A 107 -9.57 -16.54 -17.53
N ALA A 108 -10.05 -16.50 -16.28
CA ALA A 108 -9.31 -16.93 -15.10
C ALA A 108 -9.62 -18.41 -14.87
N ASP A 109 -8.59 -19.26 -14.78
CA ASP A 109 -8.76 -20.67 -14.43
C ASP A 109 -9.63 -20.79 -13.17
N GLU A 110 -10.63 -21.67 -13.22
CA GLU A 110 -11.53 -21.91 -12.10
C GLU A 110 -10.69 -22.34 -10.89
N TRP A 111 -10.64 -21.49 -9.85
CA TRP A 111 -9.88 -21.78 -8.64
C TRP A 111 -10.45 -23.02 -7.97
N LYS A 112 -9.75 -24.15 -8.12
CA LYS A 112 -10.02 -25.38 -7.40
C LYS A 112 -9.16 -25.36 -6.14
N PRO A 113 -9.74 -25.33 -4.93
CA PRO A 113 -8.95 -25.49 -3.72
C PRO A 113 -8.18 -26.81 -3.83
N SER A 114 -6.86 -26.80 -3.55
CA SER A 114 -6.14 -28.05 -3.41
C SER A 114 -6.75 -28.76 -2.21
N ILE A 115 -7.57 -29.76 -2.48
CA ILE A 115 -7.96 -30.74 -1.48
C ILE A 115 -6.69 -31.20 -0.80
N ALA A 116 -6.58 -30.89 0.49
CA ALA A 116 -5.61 -31.49 1.36
C ALA A 116 -5.99 -32.97 1.47
N GLU A 117 -5.33 -33.81 0.67
CA GLU A 117 -5.15 -35.24 0.94
C GLU A 117 -3.82 -35.44 1.68
#